data_AF-A0A352J5A1-F1
#
_entry.id   AF-A0A352J5A1-F1
#
_cell.length_a   1.000
_cell.length_b   1.000
_cell.length_c   1.000
_cell.angle_alpha   90.00
_cell.angle_beta   90.00
_cell.angle_gamma   90.00
#
_symmetry.space_group_name_H-M   'P 1'
#
loop_
_entity.id
_entity.type
_entity.pdbx_description
1 polymer ?
#
loop_
_entity_poly.entity_id
_entity_poly.type
_entity_poly.pdbx_seq_one_letter_code
_entity_poly.pdbx_strand_id
1 'polypeptide(L)' 'CIAMNISCEDEYITTRPVKAWKGNLPDMHKKPCVFLIYR' A
#
# COMPACT_ATOMS: atom_id res chain seq x y z
N CYS A 1 -5.90 3.50 -0.96
CA CYS A 1 -4.85 2.87 -1.79
C CYS A 1 -3.54 2.92 -1.02
N ILE A 2 -2.74 1.85 -1.07
CA ILE A 2 -1.39 1.80 -0.51
C ILE A 2 -0.44 1.56 -1.68
N ALA A 3 0.53 2.46 -1.84
CA ALA A 3 1.61 2.35 -2.81
C ALA A 3 2.95 2.28 -2.08
N MET A 4 3.85 1.41 -2.49
CA MET A 4 5.20 1.23 -1.92
C MET A 4 6.21 1.14 -3.06
N ASN A 5 7.39 1.72 -2.87
CA ASN A 5 8.52 1.58 -3.80
C ASN A 5 8.17 1.86 -5.28
N ILE A 6 7.39 2.92 -5.54
CA ILE A 6 6.81 3.29 -6.86
C ILE A 6 7.84 3.37 -8.00
N SER A 7 9.12 3.62 -7.68
CA SER A 7 10.18 3.74 -8.70
C SER A 7 11.21 2.62 -8.64
N CYS A 8 11.00 1.59 -7.83
CA CYS A 8 11.90 0.45 -7.69
C CYS A 8 11.28 -0.81 -8.33
N GLU A 9 12.09 -1.84 -8.55
CA GLU A 9 11.65 -3.11 -9.12
C GLU A 9 10.62 -3.84 -8.25
N ASP A 10 10.58 -3.55 -6.95
CA ASP A 10 9.63 -4.10 -5.98
C ASP A 10 8.42 -3.18 -5.74
N GLU A 11 7.99 -2.49 -6.80
CA GLU A 11 6.78 -1.67 -6.79
C GLU A 11 5.56 -2.48 -6.30
N TYR A 12 4.79 -1.85 -5.41
CA TYR A 12 3.54 -2.39 -4.94
C TYR A 12 2.49 -1.31 -4.90
N ILE A 13 1.44 -1.42 -5.71
CA ILE A 13 0.31 -0.47 -5.71
C ILE A 13 -0.98 -1.27 -5.65
N THR A 14 -1.76 -1.09 -4.58
CA THR A 14 -3.10 -1.70 -4.53
C THR A 14 -4.14 -0.81 -3.87
N THR A 15 -5.32 -0.84 -4.48
CA THR A 15 -6.50 -0.13 -4.00
C THR A 15 -7.46 -1.15 -3.40
N ARG A 16 -7.75 -1.00 -2.11
CA ARG A 16 -8.76 -1.80 -1.42
C ARG A 16 -9.59 -0.91 -0.50
N PRO A 17 -10.86 -1.27 -0.24
CA PRO A 17 -11.68 -0.62 0.78
C PRO A 17 -10.97 -0.66 2.14
N VAL A 18 -11.16 0.37 2.98
CA VAL A 18 -10.52 0.48 4.30
C VAL A 18 -10.70 -0.79 5.13
N LYS A 19 -11.91 -1.37 5.12
CA LYS A 19 -12.24 -2.62 5.83
C LYS A 19 -11.41 -3.82 5.43
N ALA A 20 -10.95 -3.89 4.18
CA ALA A 20 -10.24 -5.05 3.63
C ALA A 20 -8.76 -5.09 4.06
N TRP A 21 -8.22 -3.99 4.58
CA TRP A 21 -6.84 -3.92 5.07
C TRP A 21 -6.67 -4.50 6.46
N LYS A 22 -7.75 -4.59 7.25
CA LYS A 22 -7.70 -5.16 8.60
C LYS A 22 -7.29 -6.63 8.50
N GLY A 23 -6.11 -6.97 9.03
CA GLY A 23 -5.56 -8.33 9.01
C GLY A 23 -4.90 -8.78 7.70
N ASN A 24 -4.96 -7.96 6.65
CA ASN A 24 -4.37 -8.26 5.32
C ASN A 24 -3.51 -7.09 4.82
N LEU A 25 -2.69 -6.53 5.72
CA LEU A 25 -1.73 -5.51 5.35
C LEU A 25 -0.60 -6.13 4.54
N PRO A 26 -0.12 -5.45 3.49
CA PRO A 26 1.01 -5.91 2.72
C PRO A 26 2.29 -5.78 3.55
N ASP A 27 3.32 -6.49 3.13
CA ASP A 27 4.58 -6.48 3.85
C ASP A 27 5.33 -5.16 3.64
N MET A 28 5.12 -4.25 4.58
CA MET A 28 5.62 -2.88 4.49
C MET A 28 7.10 -2.79 4.85
N HIS A 29 7.70 -3.73 5.59
CA HIS A 29 9.15 -3.81 5.91
C HIS A 29 9.94 -2.46 6.02
N LYS A 30 9.35 -1.39 6.57
CA LYS A 30 9.91 -0.01 6.58
C LYS A 30 10.26 0.57 5.19
N LYS A 31 9.69 0.03 4.11
CA LYS A 31 9.78 0.57 2.75
C LYS A 31 9.09 1.94 2.66
N PRO A 32 9.57 2.83 1.78
CA PRO A 32 8.84 4.04 1.40
C PRO A 32 7.42 3.74 0.91
N CYS A 33 6.43 4.35 1.57
CA CYS A 33 5.01 4.11 1.30
C CYS A 33 4.22 5.42 1.14
N VAL A 34 3.24 5.42 0.24
CA VAL A 34 2.26 6.49 0.03
C VAL A 34 0.86 5.95 0.33
N PHE A 35 0.11 6.65 1.18
CA PHE A 35 -1.27 6.32 1.51
C PHE A 35 -2.20 7.33 0.83
N LEU A 36 -2.99 6.85 -0.13
CA LEU A 36 -4.04 7.65 -0.77
C LEU A 36 -5.39 7.30 -0.15
N ILE A 37 -5.99 8.29 0.52
CA ILE A 37 -7.33 8.23 1.09
C ILE A 37 -8.22 9.13 0.22
N TYR A 38 -9.23 8.53 -0.40
CA TYR A 38 -10.16 9.21 -1.30
C TYR A 38 -11.60 8.80 -0.94
N ARG A 39 -12.56 9.68 -1.24
CA ARG A 39 -13.98 9.52 -0.90
C ARG A 39 -14.65 8.40 -1.69
#